data_AF-A0A2S6RU94-F1
#
_entry.id   AF-A0A2S6RU94-F1
#
_cell.length_a   1.000
_cell.length_b   1.000
_cell.length_c   1.000
_cell.angle_alpha   90.00
_cell.angle_beta   90.00
_cell.angle_gamma   90.00
#
_symmetry.space_group_name_H-M   'P 1'
#
loop_
_entity.id
_entity.type
_entity.pdbx_description
1 polymer ?
#
loop_
_entity_poly.entity_id
_entity_poly.type
_entity_poly.pdbx_seq_one_letter_code
_entity_poly.pdbx_strand_id
1 'polypeptide(L)'
;MLWVNVYTTNLVIPLLTLFHLLKTMEKNELEKTLEDLENPYRPYRVEFPYEIRFTTPQDENITEIIVRTRSEEVRFGRNERDVMLQKGMDNRYGRLTYSKHILNWIAETLPDIKPKDCEVEYLGEPTVTLMNEKEIREFAERCCADE
;
A
#
# COMPACT_ATOMS: atom_id res chain seq x y z
N MET A 1 76.35 3.21 -1.29
CA MET A 1 75.55 1.97 -1.40
C MET A 1 74.67 1.90 -0.15
N LEU A 2 73.42 2.35 -0.25
CA LEU A 2 72.43 2.31 0.84
C LEU A 2 71.11 1.82 0.21
N TRP A 3 70.94 0.51 0.20
CA TRP A 3 69.65 -0.11 -0.08
C TRP A 3 68.92 -0.23 1.27
N VAL A 4 68.13 0.78 1.63
CA VAL A 4 67.21 0.66 2.77
C VAL A 4 65.92 0.05 2.24
N ASN A 5 65.52 -1.04 2.88
CA ASN A 5 64.46 -1.97 2.51
C ASN A 5 63.07 -1.28 2.55
N VAL A 6 62.47 -1.00 1.38
CA VAL A 6 61.17 -0.26 1.25
C VAL A 6 59.95 -1.20 1.24
N TYR A 7 60.10 -2.49 1.56
CA TYR A 7 59.01 -3.47 1.34
C TYR A 7 58.23 -3.89 2.59
N THR A 8 58.50 -3.35 3.78
CA THR A 8 57.79 -3.77 5.00
C THR A 8 56.68 -2.83 5.47
N THR A 9 56.59 -1.59 4.99
CA THR A 9 55.58 -0.61 5.45
C THR A 9 54.31 -0.57 4.61
N ASN A 10 54.35 -0.94 3.32
CA ASN A 10 53.21 -0.79 2.41
C ASN A 10 52.13 -1.87 2.51
N LEU A 11 52.42 -3.04 3.09
CA LEU A 11 51.45 -4.13 3.27
C LEU A 11 50.91 -4.26 4.70
N VAL A 12 51.60 -3.70 5.69
CA VAL A 12 51.21 -3.79 7.11
C VAL A 12 50.04 -2.85 7.43
N ILE A 13 50.03 -1.64 6.86
CA ILE A 13 48.93 -0.67 7.07
C ILE A 13 47.61 -1.21 6.48
N PRO A 14 47.56 -1.75 5.23
CA PRO A 14 46.36 -2.39 4.69
C PRO A 14 45.90 -3.64 5.44
N LEU A 15 46.82 -4.47 5.95
CA LEU A 15 46.45 -5.65 6.73
C LEU A 15 45.86 -5.27 8.09
N LEU A 16 46.39 -4.23 8.73
CA LEU A 16 45.90 -3.77 10.03
C LEU A 16 44.52 -3.12 9.91
N THR A 17 44.27 -2.35 8.85
CA THR A 17 42.94 -1.81 8.57
C THR A 17 41.96 -2.91 8.22
N LEU A 18 42.35 -3.91 7.40
CA LEU A 18 41.50 -5.07 7.11
C LEU A 18 41.17 -5.88 8.37
N PHE A 19 42.14 -6.12 9.25
CA PHE A 19 41.93 -6.80 10.52
C PHE A 19 41.00 -6.02 11.45
N HIS A 20 41.16 -4.69 11.53
CA HIS A 20 40.27 -3.82 12.29
C HIS A 20 38.84 -3.85 11.73
N LEU A 21 38.70 -3.87 10.40
CA LEU A 21 37.41 -3.91 9.72
C LEU A 21 36.71 -5.26 9.95
N LEU A 22 37.43 -6.37 9.85
CA LEU A 22 36.92 -7.71 10.19
C LEU A 22 36.47 -7.81 11.65
N LYS A 23 37.29 -7.32 12.60
CA LYS A 23 36.93 -7.31 14.03
C LYS A 23 35.71 -6.43 14.31
N THR A 24 35.57 -5.33 13.57
CA THR A 24 34.41 -4.43 13.68
C THR A 24 33.16 -5.10 13.11
N MET A 25 33.27 -5.79 11.98
CA MET A 25 32.17 -6.56 11.40
C MET A 25 31.73 -7.69 12.34
N GLU A 26 32.66 -8.49 12.87
CA GLU A 26 32.34 -9.54 13.84
C GLU A 26 31.66 -8.99 15.10
N LYS A 27 32.16 -7.87 15.63
CA LYS A 27 31.55 -7.19 16.77
C LYS A 27 30.13 -6.72 16.45
N ASN A 28 29.90 -6.11 15.30
CA ASN A 28 28.59 -5.62 14.88
C ASN A 28 27.59 -6.77 14.67
N GLU A 29 28.04 -7.89 14.09
CA GLU A 29 27.18 -9.06 13.94
C GLU A 29 26.85 -9.70 15.29
N LEU A 30 27.80 -9.74 16.22
CA LEU A 30 27.54 -10.21 17.59
C LEU A 30 26.55 -9.29 18.33
N GLU A 31 26.72 -7.97 18.24
CA GLU A 31 25.80 -6.98 18.81
C GLU A 31 24.38 -7.13 18.24
N LYS A 32 24.21 -7.30 16.92
CA LYS A 32 22.92 -7.61 16.30
C LYS A 32 22.29 -8.90 16.82
N THR A 33 23.09 -9.96 16.97
CA THR A 33 22.54 -11.23 17.51
C THR A 33 22.09 -11.13 18.97
N LEU A 34 22.77 -10.30 19.77
CA LEU A 34 22.36 -10.01 21.14
C LEU A 34 21.10 -9.16 21.17
N GLU A 35 21.00 -8.13 20.32
CA GLU A 35 19.78 -7.33 20.14
C GLU A 35 18.58 -8.19 19.69
N ASP A 36 18.78 -9.14 18.77
CA ASP A 36 17.73 -10.07 18.31
C ASP A 36 17.28 -11.07 19.38
N LEU A 37 18.17 -11.38 20.33
CA LEU A 37 17.87 -12.18 21.53
C LEU A 37 17.11 -11.36 22.58
N GLU A 38 17.43 -10.08 22.73
CA GLU A 38 16.78 -9.18 23.68
C GLU A 38 15.43 -8.64 23.20
N ASN A 39 15.28 -8.41 21.89
CA ASN A 39 14.04 -7.93 21.30
C ASN A 39 13.13 -9.12 20.92
N PRO A 40 12.01 -9.35 21.63
CA PRO A 40 11.15 -10.49 21.37
C PRO A 40 10.27 -10.30 20.13
N TYR A 41 10.30 -9.15 19.47
CA TYR A 41 9.45 -8.89 18.31
C TYR A 41 9.95 -9.65 17.08
N ARG A 42 9.01 -10.22 16.33
CA ARG A 42 9.23 -10.88 15.05
C ARG A 42 8.27 -10.30 14.01
N PRO A 43 8.66 -10.25 12.73
CA PRO A 43 7.76 -9.82 11.66
C PRO A 43 6.71 -10.89 11.37
N TYR A 44 5.47 -10.46 11.18
CA TYR A 44 4.34 -11.26 10.76
C TYR A 44 3.70 -10.62 9.54
N ARG A 45 3.39 -11.43 8.53
CA ARG A 45 2.52 -11.03 7.43
C ARG A 45 1.07 -11.12 7.90
N VAL A 46 0.35 -10.03 7.81
CA VAL A 46 -1.08 -9.97 8.15
C VAL A 46 -1.85 -9.68 6.87
N GLU A 47 -2.61 -10.67 6.41
CA GLU A 47 -3.56 -10.52 5.32
C GLU A 47 -4.96 -10.36 5.90
N PHE A 48 -5.73 -9.42 5.36
CA PHE A 48 -7.08 -9.15 5.85
C PHE A 48 -8.02 -8.80 4.69
N PRO A 49 -9.16 -9.51 4.58
CA PRO A 49 -10.19 -9.19 3.61
C PRO A 49 -11.05 -8.02 4.12
N TYR A 50 -11.49 -7.18 3.20
CA TYR A 50 -12.44 -6.10 3.47
C TYR A 50 -13.54 -6.05 2.43
N GLU A 51 -14.71 -5.63 2.89
CA GLU A 51 -15.80 -5.19 2.06
C GLU A 51 -16.13 -3.74 2.44
N ILE A 52 -16.14 -2.85 1.45
CA ILE A 52 -16.68 -1.50 1.62
C ILE A 52 -17.91 -1.34 0.73
N ARG A 53 -18.89 -0.60 1.23
CA ARG A 53 -20.10 -0.24 0.51
C ARG A 53 -20.34 1.25 0.65
N PHE A 54 -20.59 1.92 -0.46
CA PHE A 54 -20.91 3.34 -0.48
C PHE A 54 -21.75 3.67 -1.71
N THR A 55 -22.42 4.81 -1.63
CA THR A 55 -23.27 5.35 -2.69
C THR A 55 -22.72 6.69 -3.18
N THR A 56 -23.09 7.08 -4.39
CA THR A 56 -22.74 8.41 -4.92
C THR A 56 -23.85 9.42 -4.59
N PRO A 57 -23.55 10.54 -3.92
CA PRO A 57 -24.58 11.53 -3.63
C PRO A 57 -25.07 12.29 -4.88
N GLN A 58 -24.31 12.27 -5.99
CA GLN A 58 -24.61 12.99 -7.22
C GLN A 58 -25.85 12.49 -7.96
N ASP A 59 -26.25 11.24 -7.74
CA ASP A 59 -27.40 10.59 -8.37
C ASP A 59 -28.44 10.14 -7.34
N GLU A 60 -28.64 10.93 -6.28
CA GLU A 60 -29.59 10.63 -5.20
C GLU A 60 -29.27 9.33 -4.43
N ASN A 61 -28.01 8.88 -4.46
CA ASN A 61 -27.55 7.60 -3.90
C ASN A 61 -28.13 6.37 -4.61
N ILE A 62 -28.51 6.50 -5.88
CA ILE A 62 -29.00 5.39 -6.69
C ILE A 62 -27.86 4.41 -7.01
N THR A 63 -26.70 4.91 -7.40
CA THR A 63 -25.54 4.05 -7.68
C THR A 63 -24.94 3.56 -6.36
N GLU A 64 -24.98 2.23 -6.16
CA GLU A 64 -24.30 1.52 -5.08
C GLU A 64 -23.02 0.85 -5.59
N ILE A 65 -21.92 1.08 -4.90
CA ILE A 65 -20.63 0.45 -5.18
C ILE A 65 -20.25 -0.46 -4.01
N ILE A 66 -20.08 -1.75 -4.29
CA ILE A 66 -19.59 -2.75 -3.34
C ILE A 66 -18.22 -3.22 -3.80
N VAL A 67 -17.20 -2.97 -2.99
CA VAL A 67 -15.83 -3.43 -3.27
C VAL A 67 -15.43 -4.49 -2.27
N ARG A 68 -15.09 -5.67 -2.79
CA ARG A 68 -14.52 -6.78 -2.04
C ARG A 68 -13.05 -6.90 -2.40
N THR A 69 -12.19 -6.73 -1.41
CA THR A 69 -10.74 -6.70 -1.62
C THR A 69 -10.00 -7.37 -0.47
N ARG A 70 -8.70 -7.57 -0.65
CA ARG A 70 -7.78 -8.02 0.39
C ARG A 70 -6.61 -7.04 0.46
N SER A 71 -6.08 -6.85 1.66
CA SER A 71 -4.89 -6.04 1.88
C SER A 71 -3.90 -6.82 2.72
N GLU A 72 -2.63 -6.47 2.58
CA GLU A 72 -1.50 -7.10 3.25
C GLU A 72 -0.69 -6.02 3.97
N GLU A 73 -0.27 -6.30 5.20
CA GLU A 73 0.65 -5.45 5.93
C GLU A 73 1.64 -6.28 6.75
N VAL A 74 2.83 -5.73 6.99
CA VAL A 74 3.81 -6.34 7.90
C VAL A 74 3.60 -5.76 9.29
N ARG A 75 3.47 -6.63 10.29
CA ARG A 75 3.35 -6.25 11.71
C ARG A 75 4.43 -6.92 12.53
N PHE A 76 4.93 -6.19 13.52
CA PHE A 76 5.91 -6.72 14.45
C PHE A 76 5.21 -7.02 15.78
N GLY A 77 5.38 -8.23 16.29
CA GLY A 77 4.81 -8.63 17.57
C GLY A 77 5.61 -9.74 18.20
N ARG A 78 5.36 -10.01 19.49
CA ARG A 78 6.05 -11.08 20.21
C ARG A 78 5.56 -12.47 19.83
N ASN A 79 4.30 -12.54 19.40
CA ASN A 79 3.61 -13.73 18.95
C ASN A 79 2.39 -13.31 18.13
N GLU A 80 1.75 -14.27 17.46
CA GLU A 80 0.55 -14.03 16.65
C GLU A 80 -0.58 -13.38 17.46
N ARG A 81 -0.77 -13.78 18.72
CA ARG A 81 -1.84 -13.22 19.57
C ARG A 81 -1.65 -11.72 19.80
N ASP A 82 -0.42 -11.28 20.01
CA ASP A 82 -0.08 -9.85 20.14
C ASP A 82 -0.46 -9.07 18.87
N VAL A 83 -0.04 -9.59 17.71
CA VAL A 83 -0.37 -9.01 16.40
C VAL A 83 -1.89 -8.95 16.18
N MET A 84 -2.61 -10.02 16.53
CA MET A 84 -4.08 -10.07 16.40
C MET A 84 -4.78 -9.08 17.33
N LEU A 85 -4.29 -8.89 18.56
CA LEU A 85 -4.84 -7.90 19.49
C LEU A 85 -4.61 -6.47 18.97
N GLN A 86 -3.42 -6.18 18.45
CA GLN A 86 -3.12 -4.90 17.79
C GLN A 86 -4.03 -4.68 16.58
N LYS A 87 -4.15 -5.68 15.70
CA LYS A 87 -5.03 -5.60 14.53
C LYS A 87 -6.50 -5.38 14.92
N GLY A 88 -6.94 -6.00 16.02
CA GLY A 88 -8.27 -5.78 16.58
C GLY A 88 -8.50 -4.34 17.04
N MET A 89 -7.48 -3.66 17.57
CA MET A 89 -7.53 -2.22 17.89
C MET A 89 -7.60 -1.40 16.60
N ASP A 90 -6.74 -1.70 15.63
CA ASP A 90 -6.69 -0.97 14.36
C ASP A 90 -8.01 -1.05 13.61
N ASN A 91 -8.66 -2.22 13.58
CA ASN A 91 -9.96 -2.36 12.93
C ASN A 91 -11.06 -1.55 13.63
N ARG A 92 -10.96 -1.34 14.95
CA ARG A 92 -11.93 -0.53 15.70
C ARG A 92 -11.81 0.97 15.38
N TYR A 93 -10.60 1.48 15.23
CA TYR A 93 -10.35 2.93 15.08
C TYR A 93 -9.98 3.35 13.66
N GLY A 94 -9.49 2.42 12.85
CA GLY A 94 -8.92 2.66 11.52
C GLY A 94 -9.93 2.66 10.38
N ARG A 95 -11.24 2.57 10.67
CA ARG A 95 -12.28 2.51 9.63
C ARG A 95 -12.11 3.61 8.57
N LEU A 96 -11.96 4.86 9.00
CA LEU A 96 -11.79 6.00 8.09
C LEU A 96 -10.51 5.90 7.25
N THR A 97 -9.41 5.51 7.87
CA THR A 97 -8.11 5.36 7.21
C THR A 97 -8.16 4.26 6.15
N TYR A 98 -8.70 3.08 6.50
CA TYR A 98 -8.86 1.98 5.55
C TYR A 98 -9.82 2.33 4.41
N SER A 99 -10.97 2.96 4.70
CA SER A 99 -11.88 3.43 3.66
C SER A 99 -11.19 4.40 2.70
N LYS A 100 -10.43 5.38 3.21
CA LYS A 100 -9.69 6.33 2.37
C LYS A 100 -8.67 5.63 1.48
N HIS A 101 -7.89 4.70 2.01
CA HIS A 101 -6.89 3.98 1.23
C HIS A 101 -7.53 3.15 0.11
N ILE A 102 -8.64 2.46 0.40
CA ILE A 102 -9.35 1.66 -0.61
C ILE A 102 -9.95 2.58 -1.68
N LEU A 103 -10.58 3.70 -1.28
CA LEU A 103 -11.14 4.67 -2.24
C LEU A 103 -10.07 5.28 -3.14
N ASN A 104 -8.92 5.66 -2.58
CA ASN A 104 -7.80 6.17 -3.37
C ASN A 104 -7.29 5.12 -4.36
N TRP A 105 -7.11 3.87 -3.90
CA TRP A 105 -6.67 2.78 -4.77
C TRP A 105 -7.66 2.51 -5.90
N ILE A 106 -8.98 2.53 -5.63
CA ILE A 106 -10.01 2.42 -6.67
C ILE A 106 -9.88 3.58 -7.66
N ALA A 107 -9.79 4.82 -7.18
CA ALA A 107 -9.68 5.99 -8.05
C ALA A 107 -8.46 5.94 -8.98
N GLU A 108 -7.34 5.42 -8.48
CA GLU A 108 -6.10 5.25 -9.25
C GLU A 108 -6.17 4.10 -10.27
N THR A 109 -6.92 3.04 -9.96
CA THR A 109 -6.95 1.81 -10.79
C THR A 109 -8.14 1.72 -11.73
N LEU A 110 -9.24 2.42 -11.43
CA LEU A 110 -10.46 2.40 -12.24
C LEU A 110 -10.21 2.79 -13.71
N PRO A 111 -9.39 3.80 -14.04
CA PRO A 111 -9.13 4.19 -15.44
C PRO A 111 -8.42 3.10 -16.27
N ASP A 112 -7.71 2.17 -15.61
CA ASP A 112 -6.98 1.10 -16.29
C ASP A 112 -7.89 -0.07 -16.70
N ILE A 113 -9.12 -0.12 -16.18
CA ILE A 113 -10.11 -1.14 -16.52
C ILE A 113 -10.62 -0.88 -17.94
N LYS A 114 -10.48 -1.89 -18.81
CA LYS A 114 -10.92 -1.77 -20.19
C LYS A 114 -12.42 -2.04 -20.28
N PRO A 115 -13.19 -1.28 -21.07
CA PRO A 115 -14.63 -1.51 -21.20
C PRO A 115 -15.02 -2.93 -21.61
N LYS A 116 -14.17 -3.61 -22.38
CA LYS A 116 -14.37 -5.02 -22.80
C LYS A 116 -14.30 -6.04 -21.65
N ASP A 117 -13.71 -5.66 -20.52
CA ASP A 117 -13.58 -6.49 -19.33
C ASP A 117 -14.76 -6.25 -18.36
N CYS A 118 -15.68 -5.33 -18.71
CA CYS A 118 -16.90 -5.07 -17.97
C CYS A 118 -18.06 -5.89 -18.51
N GLU A 119 -18.86 -6.47 -17.62
CA GLU A 119 -20.16 -7.07 -17.95
C GLU A 119 -21.26 -6.04 -17.69
N VAL A 120 -22.15 -5.86 -18.67
CA VAL A 120 -23.29 -4.93 -18.57
C VAL A 120 -24.57 -5.72 -18.78
N GLU A 121 -25.46 -5.65 -17.80
CA GLU A 121 -26.80 -6.22 -17.87
C GLU A 121 -27.84 -5.09 -17.87
N TYR A 122 -28.79 -5.15 -18.81
CA TYR A 122 -29.87 -4.16 -18.92
C TYR A 122 -31.09 -4.65 -18.14
N LEU A 123 -31.30 -4.05 -16.96
CA LEU A 123 -32.36 -4.43 -16.04
C LEU A 123 -33.66 -3.65 -16.35
N GLY A 124 -34.39 -4.07 -17.39
CA GLY A 124 -35.73 -3.56 -17.72
C GLY A 124 -35.85 -2.83 -19.06
N GLU A 125 -37.05 -2.27 -19.30
CA GLU A 125 -37.36 -1.56 -20.54
C GLU A 125 -37.01 -0.06 -20.45
N PRO A 126 -36.50 0.55 -21.53
CA PRO A 126 -36.26 1.98 -21.55
C PRO A 126 -37.58 2.76 -21.46
N THR A 127 -37.57 3.87 -20.72
CA THR A 127 -38.68 4.83 -20.70
C THR A 127 -38.40 5.94 -21.71
N VAL A 128 -39.39 6.26 -22.56
CA VAL A 128 -39.27 7.29 -23.60
C VAL A 128 -40.27 8.41 -23.34
N THR A 129 -39.78 9.65 -23.28
CA THR A 129 -40.60 10.87 -23.14
C THR A 129 -40.21 11.89 -24.21
N LEU A 130 -41.19 12.68 -24.67
CA LEU A 130 -40.95 13.73 -25.67
C LEU A 130 -40.22 14.90 -25.03
N MET A 131 -39.07 15.29 -25.59
CA MET A 131 -38.36 16.50 -25.20
C MET A 131 -38.79 17.71 -26.04
N ASN A 132 -38.94 18.87 -25.42
CA ASN A 132 -39.16 20.14 -26.11
C ASN A 132 -37.85 20.86 -26.46
N GLU A 133 -37.90 21.89 -27.33
CA GLU A 133 -36.70 22.62 -27.78
C GLU A 133 -35.87 23.22 -26.63
N LYS A 134 -36.51 23.64 -25.54
CA LYS A 134 -35.81 24.18 -24.38
C LYS A 134 -35.01 23.08 -23.69
N GLU A 135 -35.63 21.92 -23.45
CA GLU A 135 -34.95 20.76 -22.84
C GLU A 135 -33.80 20.24 -23.70
N ILE A 136 -33.93 20.31 -25.03
CA ILE A 136 -32.84 19.96 -25.97
C ILE A 136 -31.66 20.92 -25.81
N ARG A 137 -31.92 22.23 -25.77
CA ARG A 137 -30.87 23.25 -25.58
C ARG A 137 -30.16 23.08 -24.23
N GLU A 138 -30.93 22.91 -23.15
CA GLU A 138 -30.39 22.70 -21.79
C GLU A 138 -29.57 21.41 -21.68
N PHE A 139 -29.99 20.34 -22.37
CA PHE A 139 -29.21 19.10 -22.43
C PHE A 139 -27.87 19.30 -23.16
N ALA A 140 -27.90 19.93 -24.33
CA ALA A 140 -26.69 20.18 -25.12
C ALA A 140 -25.68 21.08 -24.38
N GLU A 141 -26.17 22.13 -23.70
CA GLU A 141 -25.32 23.02 -22.89
C GLU A 141 -24.65 22.27 -21.73
N ARG A 142 -25.35 21.35 -21.05
CA ARG A 142 -24.74 20.51 -20.00
C ARG A 142 -23.67 19.57 -20.53
N CYS A 143 -23.86 18.96 -21.69
CA CYS A 143 -22.88 18.04 -22.26
C CYS A 143 -21.59 18.73 -22.73
N CYS A 144 -21.67 20.02 -23.08
CA CYS A 144 -20.55 20.81 -23.57
C CYS A 144 -19.93 21.73 -22.50
N ALA A 145 -20.49 21.76 -21.29
CA ALA A 145 -19.88 22.45 -20.17
C ALA A 145 -18.71 21.60 -19.66
N ASP A 146 -17.48 22.00 -19.99
CA ASP A 146 -16.28 21.43 -19.40
C ASP A 146 -16.32 21.68 -17.87
N GLU A 147 -16.16 20.63 -17.06
CA GLU A 147 -15.88 20.72 -15.61
C GLU A 147 -14.45 21.21 -15.33
#